data_AF-K6UA18-F1
#
_entry.id   AF-K6UA18-F1
#
_cell.length_a   1.000
_cell.length_b   1.000
_cell.length_c   1.000
_cell.angle_alpha   90.00
_cell.angle_beta   90.00
_cell.angle_gamma   90.00
#
_symmetry.space_group_name_H-M   'P 1'
#
loop_
_entity.id
_entity.type
_entity.pdbx_description
1 polymer ?
#
loop_
_entity_poly.entity_id
_entity_poly.type
_entity_poly.pdbx_seq_one_letter_code
_entity_poly.pdbx_strand_id
1 'polypeptide(L)'
;MGLDYSMMILIPNNKKEKIYDYIKLHGSFYRDDRSFCSLKFNIDHNVIKYIQGWDDWKIMQSFEEDYDLSCFKENEFDSCWMIPKEYDNCNGNITPEFQAEIGGFDIHDKQCKDHCLIKITAVTSDMSQFISISLSVHNWLIECCKYVEAKLGYIDMETYGSRILYYDNKSVNLLLDGDSHIEMEYNDFISMMSLFKESLNSDNKSIVAIIPSNKKMKVYDYIKSHGSYNDDKRNCGLEFDIDYNVIRYLQGWNTWEIKRKWEKDNGIKNYRDFTEGYSKISKDDSGIYGHVTPYLKAHIDGININETMLNSYTKLEFEINRWNMTRLVENSLSVHSWLIDCCKCSEVDLGYIGVSSGENRILYYNKKALNLLVSGEEALKIQLNDFMSMIITFKRALDSDYEFY
;
A
#
# COMPACT_ATOMS: atom_id res chain seq x y z
N MET A 1 19.58 -8.64 -4.89
CA MET A 1 19.34 -8.19 -6.28
C MET A 1 19.12 -6.69 -6.21
N GLY A 2 19.62 -5.93 -7.19
CA GLY A 2 19.33 -4.49 -7.25
C GLY A 2 17.84 -4.27 -7.52
N LEU A 3 17.29 -3.15 -7.06
CA LEU A 3 15.97 -2.67 -7.46
C LEU A 3 16.13 -1.81 -8.71
N ASP A 4 15.39 -2.12 -9.78
CA ASP A 4 15.45 -1.41 -11.06
C ASP A 4 14.11 -0.72 -11.39
N TYR A 5 13.61 0.07 -10.44
CA TYR A 5 12.31 0.72 -10.56
C TYR A 5 12.32 1.74 -11.70
N SER A 6 11.18 1.89 -12.34
CA SER A 6 11.07 2.69 -13.57
C SER A 6 9.81 3.54 -13.59
N MET A 7 9.94 4.79 -14.06
CA MET A 7 8.79 5.59 -14.45
C MET A 7 8.39 5.24 -15.88
N MET A 8 7.12 4.93 -16.08
CA MET A 8 6.56 4.42 -17.32
C MET A 8 5.50 5.38 -17.84
N ILE A 9 5.63 5.81 -19.10
CA ILE A 9 4.74 6.79 -19.72
C ILE A 9 4.28 6.26 -21.08
N LEU A 10 2.98 6.01 -21.23
CA LEU A 10 2.38 5.60 -22.50
C LEU A 10 1.84 6.83 -23.23
N ILE A 11 2.43 7.17 -24.38
CA ILE A 11 2.11 8.38 -25.14
C ILE A 11 1.72 8.05 -26.59
N PRO A 12 0.97 8.90 -27.29
CA PRO A 12 0.77 8.77 -28.73
C PRO A 12 2.11 8.87 -29.49
N ASN A 13 2.27 8.10 -30.56
CA ASN A 13 3.53 8.05 -31.35
C ASN A 13 4.02 9.42 -31.83
N ASN A 14 3.09 10.26 -32.28
CA ASN A 14 3.38 11.61 -32.77
C ASN A 14 3.76 12.60 -31.66
N LYS A 15 3.76 12.19 -30.39
CA LYS A 15 4.14 13.01 -29.24
C LYS A 15 5.48 12.60 -28.63
N LYS A 16 6.16 11.57 -29.17
CA LYS A 16 7.44 11.06 -28.65
C LYS A 16 8.47 12.15 -28.36
N GLU A 17 8.70 13.07 -29.29
CA GLU A 17 9.69 14.14 -29.11
C GLU A 17 9.36 15.08 -27.95
N LYS A 18 8.07 15.23 -27.58
CA LYS A 18 7.67 16.08 -26.45
C LYS A 18 8.24 15.60 -25.11
N ILE A 19 8.49 14.30 -24.94
CA ILE A 19 9.14 13.81 -23.71
C ILE A 19 10.55 14.37 -23.61
N TYR A 20 11.33 14.32 -24.68
CA TYR A 20 12.71 14.81 -24.64
C TYR A 20 12.74 16.33 -24.45
N ASP A 21 11.77 17.05 -25.01
CA ASP A 21 11.64 18.50 -24.76
C ASP A 21 11.26 18.79 -23.31
N TYR A 22 10.36 18.00 -22.70
CA TYR A 22 10.05 18.12 -21.28
C TYR A 22 11.27 17.86 -20.39
N ILE A 23 12.05 16.82 -20.69
CA ILE A 23 13.27 16.50 -19.95
C ILE A 23 14.31 17.61 -20.10
N LYS A 24 14.47 18.23 -21.28
CA LYS A 24 15.35 19.42 -21.44
C LYS A 24 14.90 20.62 -20.59
N LEU A 25 13.59 20.78 -20.39
CA LEU A 25 13.05 21.87 -19.56
C LEU A 25 13.22 21.56 -18.07
N HIS A 26 13.11 20.30 -17.68
CA HIS A 26 13.07 19.85 -16.29
C HIS A 26 14.19 18.86 -15.96
N GLY A 27 15.39 19.06 -16.52
CA GLY A 27 16.48 18.11 -16.46
C GLY A 27 17.58 18.42 -17.47
N SER A 28 18.47 17.46 -17.69
CA SER A 28 19.55 17.54 -18.66
C SER A 28 19.84 16.16 -19.26
N PHE A 29 20.34 16.11 -20.49
CA PHE A 29 20.88 14.87 -21.07
C PHE A 29 22.40 14.86 -20.94
N TYR A 30 22.95 13.73 -20.53
CA TYR A 30 24.40 13.56 -20.41
C TYR A 30 25.04 12.94 -21.66
N ARG A 31 24.22 12.37 -22.55
CA ARG A 31 24.65 11.71 -23.79
C ARG A 31 23.88 12.26 -24.99
N ASP A 32 24.55 12.33 -26.14
CA ASP A 32 23.96 12.81 -27.40
C ASP A 32 22.82 11.91 -27.90
N ASP A 33 22.86 10.63 -27.54
CA ASP A 33 21.84 9.63 -27.90
C ASP A 33 20.57 9.71 -27.04
N ARG A 34 20.54 10.62 -26.04
CA ARG A 34 19.42 10.82 -25.11
C ARG A 34 19.05 9.58 -24.28
N SER A 35 19.95 8.59 -24.18
CA SER A 35 19.74 7.36 -23.41
C SER A 35 19.92 7.55 -21.90
N PHE A 36 20.52 8.66 -21.47
CA PHE A 36 20.86 8.90 -20.06
C PHE A 36 20.64 10.38 -19.68
N CYS A 37 19.91 10.62 -18.60
CA CYS A 37 19.53 11.97 -18.18
C CYS A 37 19.61 12.22 -16.66
N SER A 38 19.51 13.50 -16.31
CA SER A 38 19.12 14.00 -14.98
C SER A 38 17.73 14.61 -15.04
N LEU A 39 17.03 14.57 -13.91
CA LEU A 39 15.70 15.14 -13.74
C LEU A 39 15.69 16.13 -12.58
N LYS A 40 14.95 17.24 -12.74
CA LYS A 40 14.78 18.28 -11.74
C LYS A 40 13.48 18.06 -10.97
N PHE A 41 13.59 17.93 -9.66
CA PHE A 41 12.47 17.73 -8.74
C PHE A 41 12.36 18.92 -7.79
N ASN A 42 11.14 19.32 -7.44
CA ASN A 42 10.95 20.24 -6.32
C ASN A 42 11.47 19.61 -5.03
N ILE A 43 12.01 20.41 -4.11
CA ILE A 43 12.51 19.88 -2.85
C ILE A 43 11.33 19.38 -1.98
N ASP A 44 11.34 18.09 -1.69
CA ASP A 44 10.52 17.48 -0.63
C ASP A 44 11.44 16.75 0.38
N HIS A 45 10.85 16.22 1.46
CA HIS A 45 11.59 15.48 2.48
C HIS A 45 12.42 14.31 1.92
N ASN A 46 11.86 13.58 0.94
CA ASN A 46 12.51 12.40 0.36
C ASN A 46 13.62 12.80 -0.62
N VAL A 47 13.50 13.94 -1.30
CA VAL A 47 14.56 14.55 -2.12
C VAL A 47 15.73 14.97 -1.23
N ILE A 48 15.47 15.67 -0.12
CA ILE A 48 16.54 16.06 0.83
C ILE A 48 17.25 14.83 1.37
N LYS A 49 16.48 13.84 1.83
CA LYS A 49 17.02 12.56 2.31
C LYS A 49 17.89 11.86 1.27
N TYR A 50 17.46 11.82 0.02
CA TYR A 50 18.23 11.24 -1.06
C TYR A 50 19.57 11.97 -1.26
N ILE A 51 19.55 13.31 -1.31
CA ILE A 51 20.76 14.12 -1.50
C ILE A 51 21.73 14.00 -0.32
N GLN A 52 21.24 13.86 0.90
CA GLN A 52 22.06 13.72 2.10
C GLN A 52 22.78 12.37 2.21
N GLY A 53 22.48 11.42 1.32
CA GLY A 53 23.01 10.06 1.38
C GLY A 53 22.15 9.21 2.31
N TRP A 54 21.59 8.13 1.76
CA TRP A 54 20.64 7.28 2.47
C TRP A 54 21.24 6.53 3.67
N ASP A 55 22.56 6.40 3.80
CA ASP A 55 23.22 5.45 4.72
C ASP A 55 22.80 5.55 6.21
N ASP A 56 22.25 6.67 6.67
CA ASP A 56 21.73 6.81 8.04
C ASP A 56 20.31 6.23 8.27
N TRP A 57 19.61 5.79 7.22
CA TRP A 57 18.20 5.35 7.31
C TRP A 57 18.00 4.00 8.02
N LYS A 58 18.97 3.07 7.92
CA LYS A 58 18.91 1.78 8.62
C LYS A 58 18.93 1.94 10.14
N ILE A 59 19.37 3.11 10.62
CA ILE A 59 19.39 3.46 12.05
C ILE A 59 18.10 4.22 12.42
N MET A 60 17.52 5.01 11.53
CA MET A 60 16.36 5.85 11.85
C MET A 60 14.99 5.15 11.89
N GLN A 61 14.77 4.04 11.18
CA GLN A 61 13.48 3.30 11.31
C GLN A 61 13.25 2.71 12.70
N SER A 62 14.30 2.56 13.52
CA SER A 62 14.16 2.17 14.93
C SER A 62 13.87 3.31 15.91
N PHE A 63 13.81 4.57 15.46
CA PHE A 63 13.73 5.74 16.34
C PHE A 63 12.78 6.85 15.86
N GLU A 64 11.60 6.49 15.31
CA GLU A 64 10.51 7.46 15.04
C GLU A 64 9.67 7.82 16.28
N GLU A 65 10.30 8.03 17.43
CA GLU A 65 9.66 8.69 18.58
C GLU A 65 10.59 9.84 19.04
N ASP A 66 10.09 11.07 18.89
CA ASP A 66 10.59 12.34 19.45
C ASP A 66 11.84 13.00 18.80
N TYR A 67 11.67 13.65 17.64
CA TYR A 67 12.58 14.73 17.23
C TYR A 67 11.88 16.08 17.11
N ASP A 68 12.39 17.05 17.88
CA ASP A 68 12.07 18.46 17.82
C ASP A 68 12.82 19.12 16.65
N LEU A 69 12.07 19.62 15.67
CA LEU A 69 12.57 20.30 14.46
C LEU A 69 13.18 21.70 14.76
N SER A 70 13.19 22.15 16.01
CA SER A 70 13.73 23.46 16.42
C SER A 70 15.26 23.57 16.35
N CYS A 71 15.98 22.48 16.08
CA CYS A 71 17.44 22.45 16.03
C CYS A 71 18.07 23.01 14.75
N PHE A 72 17.28 23.30 13.71
CA PHE A 72 17.79 23.84 12.45
C PHE A 72 18.13 25.34 12.58
N LYS A 73 19.37 25.64 12.97
CA LYS A 73 19.95 26.99 12.85
C LYS A 73 20.64 27.16 11.50
N GLU A 74 20.39 28.29 10.86
CA GLU A 74 20.71 28.65 9.47
C GLU A 74 22.21 28.75 9.07
N ASN A 75 23.20 28.25 9.84
CA ASN A 75 24.60 28.65 9.63
C ASN A 75 25.68 27.55 9.68
N GLU A 76 25.39 26.30 9.31
CA GLU A 76 26.43 25.26 9.17
C GLU A 76 26.30 24.47 7.85
N PHE A 77 26.30 25.18 6.72
CA PHE A 77 26.38 24.59 5.37
C PHE A 77 27.77 24.78 4.72
N ASP A 78 28.84 24.78 5.52
CA ASP A 78 30.20 24.78 4.99
C ASP A 78 30.92 23.46 5.33
N SER A 79 31.14 22.65 4.29
CA SER A 79 32.15 21.58 4.20
C SER A 79 31.95 20.28 4.99
N CYS A 80 31.02 19.44 4.53
CA CYS A 80 31.10 17.96 4.51
C CYS A 80 30.05 17.57 3.45
N TRP A 81 30.36 16.95 2.32
CA TRP A 81 30.82 15.58 2.17
C TRP A 81 31.59 15.44 0.84
N MET A 82 32.83 14.95 0.89
CA MET A 82 33.52 14.43 -0.28
C MET A 82 33.27 12.92 -0.37
N ILE A 83 32.35 12.53 -1.25
CA ILE A 83 32.14 11.15 -1.69
C ILE A 83 33.20 10.86 -2.79
N PRO A 84 33.79 9.66 -2.86
CA PRO A 84 34.85 9.33 -3.82
C PRO A 84 34.47 9.61 -5.28
N LYS A 85 35.37 10.28 -6.00
CA LYS A 85 35.27 10.76 -7.41
C LYS A 85 34.84 9.73 -8.46
N GLU A 86 34.76 8.46 -8.12
CA GLU A 86 34.41 7.38 -9.06
C GLU A 86 32.88 7.24 -9.26
N TYR A 87 32.07 7.98 -8.49
CA TYR A 87 30.60 8.08 -8.64
C TYR A 87 30.08 9.53 -8.76
N ASP A 88 30.93 10.48 -9.21
CA ASP A 88 30.64 11.93 -9.24
C ASP A 88 29.42 12.35 -10.09
N ASN A 89 28.83 11.45 -10.88
CA ASN A 89 27.72 11.78 -11.79
C ASN A 89 26.32 11.52 -11.21
N CYS A 90 26.20 10.95 -10.01
CA CYS A 90 24.89 10.58 -9.43
C CYS A 90 24.46 11.47 -8.23
N ASN A 91 25.25 12.49 -7.87
CA ASN A 91 24.92 13.37 -6.74
C ASN A 91 24.07 14.56 -7.18
N GLY A 92 22.99 14.81 -6.43
CA GLY A 92 22.02 15.85 -6.75
C GLY A 92 22.56 17.26 -6.52
N ASN A 93 22.27 18.19 -7.44
CA ASN A 93 22.58 19.61 -7.27
C ASN A 93 21.29 20.38 -6.95
N ILE A 94 21.31 21.22 -5.90
CA ILE A 94 20.21 22.16 -5.65
C ILE A 94 20.39 23.36 -6.59
N THR A 95 19.40 23.61 -7.44
CA THR A 95 19.37 24.72 -8.38
C THR A 95 18.95 26.03 -7.69
N PRO A 96 19.23 27.20 -8.28
CA PRO A 96 18.78 28.50 -7.75
C PRO A 96 17.26 28.62 -7.56
N GLU A 97 16.48 27.81 -8.29
CA GLU A 97 15.02 27.76 -8.22
C GLU A 97 14.49 26.85 -7.09
N PHE A 98 15.35 26.42 -6.16
CA PHE A 98 14.99 25.45 -5.10
C PHE A 98 14.45 24.13 -5.66
N GLN A 99 15.13 23.60 -6.68
CA GLN A 99 14.89 22.26 -7.21
C GLN A 99 16.16 21.42 -7.05
N ALA A 100 16.03 20.11 -6.92
CA ALA A 100 17.15 19.19 -6.98
C ALA A 100 17.25 18.56 -8.36
N GLU A 101 18.39 18.71 -9.03
CA GLU A 101 18.72 17.97 -10.24
C GLU A 101 19.39 16.65 -9.87
N ILE A 102 18.69 15.54 -10.04
CA ILE A 102 19.16 14.18 -9.73
C ILE A 102 19.48 13.47 -11.04
N GLY A 103 20.75 13.09 -11.23
CA GLY A 103 21.24 12.25 -12.34
C GLY A 103 20.96 10.78 -12.12
N GLY A 104 21.28 9.93 -13.11
CA GLY A 104 21.20 8.47 -12.95
C GLY A 104 19.94 7.82 -13.51
N PHE A 105 19.38 8.35 -14.60
CA PHE A 105 18.20 7.75 -15.24
C PHE A 105 18.53 7.27 -16.65
N ASP A 106 18.35 5.97 -16.90
CA ASP A 106 18.36 5.40 -18.24
C ASP A 106 17.00 5.58 -18.90
N ILE A 107 16.98 5.97 -20.17
CA ILE A 107 15.76 6.17 -20.95
C ILE A 107 15.70 5.17 -22.09
N HIS A 108 14.61 4.43 -22.13
CA HIS A 108 14.26 3.54 -23.23
C HIS A 108 12.88 3.89 -23.77
N ASP A 109 12.67 3.62 -25.05
CA ASP A 109 11.37 3.76 -25.67
C ASP A 109 11.03 2.52 -26.49
N LYS A 110 9.76 2.14 -26.44
CA LYS A 110 9.22 1.01 -27.19
C LYS A 110 8.02 1.44 -28.00
N GLN A 111 8.20 1.34 -29.31
CA GLN A 111 7.15 1.61 -30.29
C GLN A 111 6.08 0.51 -30.22
N CYS A 112 4.86 0.88 -29.85
CA CYS A 112 3.66 0.06 -29.98
C CYS A 112 2.85 0.53 -31.22
N LYS A 113 1.71 -0.10 -31.52
CA LYS A 113 0.92 0.19 -32.73
C LYS A 113 0.62 1.68 -32.91
N ASP A 114 -0.13 2.25 -31.97
CA ASP A 114 -0.58 3.66 -32.02
C ASP A 114 0.07 4.53 -30.92
N HIS A 115 0.86 3.90 -30.06
CA HIS A 115 1.46 4.50 -28.87
C HIS A 115 2.93 4.12 -28.72
N CYS A 116 3.68 4.89 -27.96
CA CYS A 116 5.05 4.63 -27.56
C CYS A 116 5.07 4.54 -26.04
N LEU A 117 5.68 3.48 -25.51
CA LEU A 117 5.92 3.34 -24.08
C LEU A 117 7.32 3.84 -23.78
N ILE A 118 7.44 4.76 -22.83
CA ILE A 118 8.70 5.40 -22.46
C ILE A 118 9.03 4.97 -21.05
N LYS A 119 10.19 4.37 -20.89
CA LYS A 119 10.72 3.81 -19.65
C LYS A 119 11.89 4.67 -19.19
N ILE A 120 11.79 5.22 -17.99
CA ILE A 120 12.84 6.00 -17.33
C ILE A 120 13.26 5.24 -16.07
N THR A 121 14.35 4.48 -16.16
CA THR A 121 14.81 3.54 -15.13
C THR A 121 15.82 4.21 -14.20
N ALA A 122 15.64 4.03 -12.89
CA ALA A 122 16.65 4.41 -11.90
C ALA A 122 17.86 3.46 -11.95
N VAL A 123 19.08 3.99 -12.02
CA VAL A 123 20.30 3.15 -12.13
C VAL A 123 20.84 2.60 -10.81
N THR A 124 20.24 2.99 -9.66
CA THR A 124 20.63 2.49 -8.34
C THR A 124 19.41 2.11 -7.50
N SER A 125 19.60 1.22 -6.54
CA SER A 125 18.52 0.79 -5.65
C SER A 125 18.02 1.90 -4.72
N ASP A 126 18.87 2.83 -4.32
CA ASP A 126 18.46 4.00 -3.52
C ASP A 126 17.61 4.96 -4.35
N MET A 127 17.97 5.17 -5.62
CA MET A 127 17.14 5.92 -6.56
C MET A 127 15.80 5.25 -6.79
N SER A 128 15.80 3.93 -6.98
CA SER A 128 14.57 3.13 -7.12
C SER A 128 13.63 3.35 -5.94
N GLN A 129 14.14 3.24 -4.71
CA GLN A 129 13.30 3.50 -3.55
C GLN A 129 12.88 4.97 -3.46
N PHE A 130 13.77 5.94 -3.76
CA PHE A 130 13.44 7.36 -3.84
C PHE A 130 12.27 7.65 -4.80
N ILE A 131 12.29 7.10 -6.02
CA ILE A 131 11.20 7.34 -6.98
C ILE A 131 9.87 6.75 -6.51
N SER A 132 9.90 5.63 -5.78
CA SER A 132 8.68 5.01 -5.26
C SER A 132 7.99 5.83 -4.15
N ILE A 133 8.74 6.62 -3.37
CA ILE A 133 8.21 7.32 -2.19
C ILE A 133 8.14 8.85 -2.31
N SER A 134 8.90 9.48 -3.22
CA SER A 134 8.93 10.95 -3.33
C SER A 134 7.69 11.52 -3.99
N LEU A 135 7.02 12.43 -3.28
CA LEU A 135 5.86 13.16 -3.81
C LEU A 135 6.28 14.08 -4.97
N SER A 136 7.49 14.66 -4.90
CA SER A 136 8.05 15.46 -5.99
C SER A 136 8.29 14.64 -7.25
N VAL A 137 8.72 13.38 -7.14
CA VAL A 137 8.82 12.47 -8.29
C VAL A 137 7.44 12.16 -8.86
N HIS A 138 6.45 11.86 -8.01
CA HIS A 138 5.09 11.58 -8.47
C HIS A 138 4.49 12.77 -9.21
N ASN A 139 4.65 13.98 -8.67
CA ASN A 139 4.21 15.21 -9.30
C ASN A 139 4.94 15.48 -10.61
N TRP A 140 6.26 15.25 -10.67
CA TRP A 140 7.02 15.36 -11.92
C TRP A 140 6.46 14.44 -12.99
N LEU A 141 6.16 13.17 -12.65
CA LEU A 141 5.59 12.21 -13.59
C LEU A 141 4.20 12.67 -14.08
N ILE A 142 3.35 13.14 -13.18
CA ILE A 142 2.01 13.64 -13.51
C ILE A 142 2.08 14.85 -14.45
N GLU A 143 2.94 15.82 -14.17
CA GLU A 143 3.10 17.02 -15.00
C GLU A 143 3.73 16.70 -16.36
N CYS A 144 4.70 15.79 -16.39
CA CYS A 144 5.25 15.24 -17.63
C CYS A 144 4.14 14.61 -18.48
N CYS A 145 3.32 13.73 -17.87
CA CYS A 145 2.20 13.08 -18.54
C CYS A 145 1.20 14.08 -19.14
N LYS A 146 0.85 15.15 -18.39
CA LYS A 146 -0.01 16.23 -18.91
C LYS A 146 0.62 16.95 -20.10
N TYR A 147 1.89 17.31 -20.00
CA TYR A 147 2.61 18.05 -21.06
C TYR A 147 2.67 17.28 -22.38
N VAL A 148 2.90 15.97 -22.29
CA VAL A 148 3.06 15.08 -23.46
C VAL A 148 1.74 14.49 -23.95
N GLU A 149 0.62 14.83 -23.31
CA GLU A 149 -0.71 14.27 -23.58
C GLU A 149 -0.70 12.73 -23.48
N ALA A 150 -0.07 12.21 -22.42
CA ALA A 150 0.01 10.78 -22.16
C ALA A 150 -1.37 10.16 -21.98
N LYS A 151 -1.49 8.87 -22.29
CA LYS A 151 -2.67 8.08 -21.92
C LYS A 151 -2.56 7.55 -20.50
N LEU A 152 -1.36 7.14 -20.09
CA LEU A 152 -1.08 6.46 -18.83
C LEU A 152 0.31 6.83 -18.32
N GLY A 153 0.44 7.05 -17.01
CA GLY A 153 1.71 7.22 -16.30
C GLY A 153 1.73 6.40 -15.02
N TYR A 154 2.76 5.57 -14.82
CA TYR A 154 2.90 4.72 -13.64
C TYR A 154 4.37 4.53 -13.24
N ILE A 155 4.58 4.05 -12.02
CA ILE A 155 5.89 3.58 -11.54
C ILE A 155 5.83 2.06 -11.49
N ASP A 156 6.72 1.42 -12.23
CA ASP A 156 6.99 -0.02 -12.15
C ASP A 156 8.02 -0.25 -11.03
N MET A 157 7.64 -1.04 -10.02
CA MET A 157 8.45 -1.41 -8.87
C MET A 157 8.79 -2.91 -8.90
N GLU A 158 8.77 -3.51 -10.09
CA GLU A 158 9.10 -4.92 -10.33
C GLU A 158 8.25 -5.84 -9.45
N THR A 159 8.89 -6.68 -8.61
CA THR A 159 8.20 -7.64 -7.74
C THR A 159 7.39 -7.00 -6.62
N TYR A 160 7.62 -5.72 -6.35
CA TYR A 160 6.84 -4.93 -5.39
C TYR A 160 5.59 -4.32 -6.03
N GLY A 161 5.42 -4.52 -7.34
CA GLY A 161 4.24 -4.21 -8.10
C GLY A 161 4.30 -2.87 -8.81
N SER A 162 3.17 -2.18 -8.95
CA SER A 162 3.09 -0.97 -9.78
C SER A 162 2.21 0.10 -9.17
N ARG A 163 2.57 1.37 -9.33
CA ARG A 163 1.74 2.50 -8.90
C ARG A 163 1.32 3.35 -10.08
N ILE A 164 0.04 3.33 -10.42
CA ILE A 164 -0.53 4.21 -11.45
C ILE A 164 -0.76 5.60 -10.84
N LEU A 165 -0.20 6.62 -11.49
CA LEU A 165 -0.24 8.01 -11.04
C LEU A 165 -1.01 8.93 -11.98
N TYR A 166 -1.18 8.52 -13.24
CA TYR A 166 -1.88 9.31 -14.23
C TYR A 166 -2.64 8.44 -15.22
N TYR A 167 -3.89 8.82 -15.53
CA TYR A 167 -4.66 8.21 -16.61
C TYR A 167 -5.62 9.21 -17.23
N ASP A 168 -5.56 9.33 -18.56
CA ASP A 168 -6.53 10.07 -19.38
C ASP A 168 -6.84 11.49 -18.86
N ASN A 169 -5.81 12.34 -18.71
CA ASN A 169 -5.90 13.69 -18.16
C ASN A 169 -6.31 13.80 -16.69
N LYS A 170 -6.35 12.70 -15.95
CA LYS A 170 -6.64 12.68 -14.51
C LYS A 170 -5.42 12.22 -13.72
N SER A 171 -5.18 12.90 -12.60
CA SER A 171 -4.27 12.38 -11.57
C SER A 171 -4.95 11.21 -10.89
N VAL A 172 -4.21 10.13 -10.66
CA VAL A 172 -4.67 8.96 -9.90
C VAL A 172 -3.59 8.58 -8.90
N ASN A 173 -3.90 7.71 -7.95
CA ASN A 173 -2.89 7.16 -7.04
C ASN A 173 -3.29 5.74 -6.68
N LEU A 174 -3.16 4.83 -7.64
CA LEU A 174 -3.53 3.43 -7.50
C LEU A 174 -2.27 2.59 -7.36
N LEU A 175 -2.01 2.07 -6.15
CA LEU A 175 -1.02 1.03 -5.97
C LEU A 175 -1.60 -0.33 -6.38
N LEU A 176 -0.78 -1.18 -6.99
CA LEU A 176 -1.06 -2.57 -7.28
C LEU A 176 0.13 -3.35 -6.73
N ASP A 177 0.06 -3.70 -5.44
CA ASP A 177 1.16 -4.34 -4.70
C ASP A 177 1.28 -5.85 -5.03
N GLY A 178 2.52 -6.35 -5.07
CA GLY A 178 2.92 -7.75 -5.27
C GLY A 178 2.72 -8.33 -6.67
N ASP A 179 3.36 -9.47 -6.96
CA ASP A 179 3.33 -10.13 -8.29
C ASP A 179 1.92 -10.60 -8.73
N SER A 180 1.01 -10.74 -7.79
CA SER A 180 -0.28 -11.43 -8.01
C SER A 180 -1.23 -10.71 -8.97
N HIS A 181 -1.07 -9.39 -9.18
CA HIS A 181 -1.87 -8.67 -10.17
C HIS A 181 -1.38 -8.89 -11.61
N ILE A 182 -0.13 -9.31 -11.78
CA ILE A 182 0.46 -9.63 -13.09
C ILE A 182 0.02 -11.04 -13.53
N GLU A 183 -0.09 -11.97 -12.58
CA GLU A 183 -0.47 -13.37 -12.84
C GLU A 183 -1.98 -13.60 -13.06
N MET A 184 -2.82 -12.59 -12.83
CA MET A 184 -4.26 -12.73 -12.99
C MET A 184 -4.67 -12.59 -14.46
N GLU A 185 -5.55 -13.47 -14.92
CA GLU A 185 -6.15 -13.32 -16.25
C GLU A 185 -6.94 -12.01 -16.33
N TYR A 186 -6.91 -11.39 -17.50
CA TYR A 186 -7.56 -10.11 -17.74
C TYR A 186 -9.05 -10.10 -17.33
N ASN A 187 -9.82 -11.13 -17.71
CA ASN A 187 -11.25 -11.20 -17.38
C ASN A 187 -11.51 -11.37 -15.87
N ASP A 188 -10.62 -12.07 -15.18
CA ASP A 188 -10.69 -12.27 -13.73
C ASP A 188 -10.45 -10.95 -13.00
N PHE A 189 -9.42 -10.20 -13.40
CA PHE A 189 -9.10 -8.91 -12.78
C PHE A 189 -10.23 -7.90 -12.99
N ILE A 190 -10.79 -7.86 -14.20
CA ILE A 190 -11.92 -7.00 -14.56
C ILE A 190 -13.14 -7.33 -13.69
N SER A 191 -13.46 -8.61 -13.53
CA SER A 191 -14.60 -9.06 -12.72
C SER A 191 -14.39 -8.76 -11.23
N MET A 192 -13.17 -8.97 -10.71
CA MET A 192 -12.78 -8.63 -9.34
C MET A 192 -13.00 -7.14 -9.07
N MET A 193 -12.46 -6.27 -9.91
CA MET A 193 -12.55 -4.82 -9.70
C MET A 193 -13.97 -4.28 -9.85
N SER A 194 -14.78 -4.86 -10.73
CA SER A 194 -16.20 -4.53 -10.83
C SER A 194 -16.94 -4.86 -9.53
N LEU A 195 -16.74 -6.07 -9.01
CA LEU A 195 -17.39 -6.52 -7.77
C LEU A 195 -16.91 -5.72 -6.55
N PHE A 196 -15.60 -5.46 -6.48
CA PHE A 196 -14.99 -4.61 -5.46
C PHE A 196 -15.62 -3.21 -5.48
N LYS A 197 -15.75 -2.60 -6.66
CA LYS A 197 -16.37 -1.28 -6.79
C LYS A 197 -17.82 -1.26 -6.30
N GLU A 198 -18.62 -2.24 -6.69
CA GLU A 198 -20.02 -2.33 -6.26
C GLU A 198 -20.16 -2.46 -4.73
N SER A 199 -19.15 -2.99 -4.05
CA SER A 199 -19.16 -3.11 -2.59
C SER A 199 -18.65 -1.88 -1.83
N LEU A 200 -18.00 -0.94 -2.49
CA LEU A 200 -17.44 0.23 -1.83
C LEU A 200 -18.58 1.11 -1.30
N ASN A 201 -18.61 1.28 0.03
CA ASN A 201 -19.40 2.30 0.71
C ASN A 201 -18.44 3.37 1.26
N SER A 202 -18.94 4.59 1.45
CA SER A 202 -18.09 5.79 1.54
C SER A 202 -17.15 5.91 2.74
N ASP A 203 -17.31 5.18 3.85
CA ASP A 203 -16.66 5.62 5.10
C ASP A 203 -16.15 4.57 6.10
N ASN A 204 -16.16 3.27 5.80
CA ASN A 204 -16.00 2.27 6.87
C ASN A 204 -14.70 1.47 6.83
N LYS A 205 -14.03 1.48 7.99
CA LYS A 205 -12.91 0.63 8.38
C LYS A 205 -13.46 -0.75 8.73
N SER A 206 -13.56 -1.63 7.75
CA SER A 206 -14.22 -2.92 7.92
C SER A 206 -13.46 -4.04 7.24
N ILE A 207 -13.61 -5.25 7.79
CA ILE A 207 -13.31 -6.46 7.02
C ILE A 207 -14.56 -6.74 6.18
N VAL A 208 -14.39 -7.02 4.89
CA VAL A 208 -15.51 -7.22 3.98
C VAL A 208 -15.36 -8.56 3.25
N ALA A 209 -16.45 -9.31 3.21
CA ALA A 209 -16.59 -10.50 2.40
C ALA A 209 -17.81 -10.37 1.47
N ILE A 210 -17.61 -10.57 0.17
CA ILE A 210 -18.67 -10.61 -0.83
C ILE A 210 -18.87 -12.04 -1.27
N ILE A 211 -20.06 -12.56 -0.98
CA ILE A 211 -20.38 -13.97 -1.13
C ILE A 211 -21.67 -14.12 -1.93
N PRO A 212 -21.80 -15.14 -2.80
CA PRO A 212 -23.10 -15.47 -3.39
C PRO A 212 -24.16 -15.62 -2.30
N SER A 213 -25.33 -14.98 -2.46
CA SER A 213 -26.31 -14.88 -1.37
C SER A 213 -26.79 -16.23 -0.84
N ASN A 214 -26.78 -17.26 -1.68
CA ASN A 214 -27.14 -18.64 -1.30
C ASN A 214 -26.07 -19.36 -0.46
N LYS A 215 -24.89 -18.77 -0.27
CA LYS A 215 -23.77 -19.35 0.48
C LYS A 215 -23.46 -18.61 1.78
N LYS A 216 -24.14 -17.50 2.08
CA LYS A 216 -23.83 -16.65 3.26
C LYS A 216 -23.76 -17.42 4.58
N MET A 217 -24.56 -18.48 4.75
CA MET A 217 -24.55 -19.32 5.95
C MET A 217 -23.19 -19.97 6.22
N LYS A 218 -22.40 -20.26 5.18
CA LYS A 218 -21.06 -20.83 5.34
C LYS A 218 -20.11 -19.90 6.10
N VAL A 219 -20.24 -18.59 5.93
CA VAL A 219 -19.44 -17.60 6.68
C VAL A 219 -19.82 -17.63 8.16
N TYR A 220 -21.12 -17.69 8.48
CA TYR A 220 -21.57 -17.82 9.86
C TYR A 220 -21.12 -19.15 10.50
N ASP A 221 -21.17 -20.25 9.75
CA ASP A 221 -20.69 -21.56 10.21
C ASP A 221 -19.17 -21.54 10.48
N TYR A 222 -18.40 -20.84 9.63
CA TYR A 222 -16.98 -20.63 9.83
C TYR A 222 -16.71 -19.82 11.11
N ILE A 223 -17.42 -18.70 11.30
CA ILE A 223 -17.29 -17.87 12.51
C ILE A 223 -17.65 -18.67 13.78
N LYS A 224 -18.72 -19.46 13.73
CA LYS A 224 -19.15 -20.31 14.86
C LYS A 224 -18.11 -21.39 15.21
N SER A 225 -17.32 -21.84 14.24
CA SER A 225 -16.28 -22.85 14.45
C SER A 225 -14.90 -22.29 14.80
N HIS A 226 -14.64 -21.01 14.49
CA HIS A 226 -13.34 -20.34 14.66
C HIS A 226 -13.47 -19.03 15.45
N GLY A 227 -14.40 -18.99 16.40
CA GLY A 227 -14.74 -17.79 17.14
C GLY A 227 -16.04 -17.92 17.92
N SER A 228 -16.81 -16.85 17.96
CA SER A 228 -18.12 -16.79 18.59
C SER A 228 -19.09 -16.01 17.72
N TYR A 229 -20.37 -16.38 17.73
CA TYR A 229 -21.43 -15.62 17.06
C TYR A 229 -22.68 -15.59 17.93
N ASN A 230 -23.25 -14.40 18.09
CA ASN A 230 -24.51 -14.20 18.77
C ASN A 230 -25.58 -13.82 17.74
N ASP A 231 -26.50 -14.74 17.49
CA ASP A 231 -27.57 -14.55 16.51
C ASP A 231 -28.46 -13.33 16.88
N ASP A 232 -28.69 -13.06 18.17
CA ASP A 232 -29.59 -11.98 18.64
C ASP A 232 -29.01 -10.57 18.43
N LYS A 233 -27.68 -10.43 18.58
CA LYS A 233 -27.00 -9.14 18.51
C LYS A 233 -26.30 -8.89 17.18
N ARG A 234 -26.24 -9.90 16.31
CA ARG A 234 -25.41 -9.88 15.07
C ARG A 234 -23.98 -9.45 15.34
N ASN A 235 -23.45 -9.88 16.49
CA ASN A 235 -22.05 -9.65 16.83
C ASN A 235 -21.29 -10.98 16.83
N CYS A 236 -20.02 -10.91 16.45
CA CYS A 236 -19.10 -12.02 16.48
C CYS A 236 -17.85 -11.69 17.28
N GLY A 237 -17.24 -12.75 17.81
CA GLY A 237 -15.85 -12.77 18.19
C GLY A 237 -15.03 -13.56 17.19
N LEU A 238 -13.89 -12.99 16.81
CA LEU A 238 -12.96 -13.59 15.85
C LEU A 238 -11.74 -14.11 16.58
N GLU A 239 -11.29 -15.33 16.25
CA GLU A 239 -10.05 -15.90 16.79
C GLU A 239 -8.94 -15.90 15.75
N PHE A 240 -7.80 -15.35 16.15
CA PHE A 240 -6.60 -15.23 15.33
C PHE A 240 -5.42 -15.90 16.01
N ASP A 241 -4.47 -16.40 15.23
CA ASP A 241 -3.17 -16.76 15.78
C ASP A 241 -2.46 -15.51 16.33
N ILE A 242 -1.64 -15.66 17.36
CA ILE A 242 -0.94 -14.53 17.96
C ILE A 242 0.26 -14.13 17.09
N ASP A 243 0.23 -12.92 16.54
CA ASP A 243 1.38 -12.27 15.91
C ASP A 243 1.82 -11.01 16.70
N TYR A 244 2.90 -10.37 16.25
CA TYR A 244 3.42 -9.16 16.89
C TYR A 244 2.39 -8.03 16.98
N ASN A 245 1.57 -7.82 15.95
CA ASN A 245 0.57 -6.76 15.90
C ASN A 245 -0.63 -7.09 16.79
N VAL A 246 -1.04 -8.35 16.87
CA VAL A 246 -2.01 -8.86 17.84
C VAL A 246 -1.52 -8.63 19.27
N ILE A 247 -0.26 -8.97 19.56
CA ILE A 247 0.35 -8.71 20.88
C ILE A 247 0.35 -7.22 21.18
N ARG A 248 0.84 -6.38 20.26
CA ARG A 248 0.90 -4.93 20.44
C ARG A 248 -0.50 -4.34 20.65
N TYR A 249 -1.49 -4.82 19.91
CA TYR A 249 -2.89 -4.44 20.10
C TYR A 249 -3.37 -4.81 21.51
N LEU A 250 -3.16 -6.05 21.94
CA LEU A 250 -3.51 -6.52 23.30
C LEU A 250 -2.71 -5.78 24.40
N GLN A 251 -1.49 -5.33 24.11
CA GLN A 251 -0.62 -4.61 25.04
C GLN A 251 -0.96 -3.11 25.16
N GLY A 252 -1.44 -2.51 24.07
CA GLY A 252 -1.92 -1.12 24.02
C GLY A 252 -3.16 -0.87 24.88
N TRP A 253 -3.80 -1.94 25.38
CA TRP A 253 -4.83 -1.89 26.41
C TRP A 253 -4.17 -1.71 27.79
N ASN A 254 -3.69 -0.50 28.09
CA ASN A 254 -3.17 -0.07 29.40
C ASN A 254 -2.53 -1.21 30.23
N THR A 255 -1.56 -1.89 29.61
CA THR A 255 -0.85 -2.99 30.27
C THR A 255 -0.22 -2.53 31.56
N TRP A 256 0.15 -1.26 31.71
CA TRP A 256 0.71 -0.73 32.95
C TRP A 256 -0.25 -0.73 34.15
N GLU A 257 -1.54 -0.41 33.97
CA GLU A 257 -2.52 -0.42 35.06
C GLU A 257 -3.02 -1.83 35.38
N ILE A 258 -3.23 -2.65 34.35
CA ILE A 258 -3.61 -4.06 34.50
C ILE A 258 -2.46 -4.85 35.13
N LYS A 259 -1.22 -4.63 34.69
CA LYS A 259 0.01 -5.21 35.29
C LYS A 259 0.18 -4.75 36.72
N ARG A 260 0.09 -3.45 37.04
CA ARG A 260 0.19 -2.96 38.43
C ARG A 260 -0.88 -3.54 39.33
N LYS A 261 -2.12 -3.66 38.86
CA LYS A 261 -3.22 -4.24 39.63
C LYS A 261 -3.00 -5.74 39.87
N TRP A 262 -2.58 -6.48 38.85
CA TRP A 262 -2.26 -7.90 38.97
C TRP A 262 -1.03 -8.19 39.84
N GLU A 263 0.05 -7.42 39.68
CA GLU A 263 1.27 -7.50 40.51
C GLU A 263 0.96 -7.18 41.97
N LYS A 264 0.07 -6.21 42.22
CA LYS A 264 -0.42 -5.85 43.56
C LYS A 264 -1.30 -6.94 44.18
N ASP A 265 -2.19 -7.54 43.39
CA ASP A 265 -3.16 -8.54 43.87
C ASP A 265 -2.53 -9.93 44.02
N ASN A 266 -1.44 -10.24 43.31
CA ASN A 266 -0.82 -11.58 43.29
C ASN A 266 0.63 -11.63 43.81
N GLY A 267 1.27 -10.49 44.11
CA GLY A 267 2.59 -10.44 44.74
C GLY A 267 3.76 -10.92 43.87
N ILE A 268 3.57 -11.04 42.55
CA ILE A 268 4.56 -11.57 41.60
C ILE A 268 5.30 -10.41 40.92
N LYS A 269 6.65 -10.46 40.89
CA LYS A 269 7.53 -9.39 40.38
C LYS A 269 8.24 -9.71 39.05
N ASN A 270 8.09 -10.90 38.49
CA ASN A 270 8.86 -11.35 37.32
C ASN A 270 7.98 -11.68 36.11
N TYR A 271 8.44 -11.22 34.93
CA TYR A 271 7.75 -11.27 33.63
C TYR A 271 7.55 -12.69 33.07
N ARG A 272 8.23 -13.71 33.64
CA ARG A 272 8.17 -15.10 33.15
C ARG A 272 6.89 -15.85 33.55
N ASP A 273 6.22 -15.40 34.61
CA ASP A 273 4.94 -15.96 35.06
C ASP A 273 3.72 -15.26 34.42
N PHE A 274 3.99 -14.29 33.53
CA PHE A 274 2.97 -13.41 32.93
C PHE A 274 2.14 -14.11 31.85
N THR A 275 2.65 -15.19 31.24
CA THR A 275 1.97 -15.95 30.18
C THR A 275 0.89 -16.92 30.69
N GLU A 276 0.89 -17.27 31.98
CA GLU A 276 -0.13 -18.18 32.56
C GLU A 276 -1.34 -17.45 33.16
N GLY A 277 -1.30 -16.11 33.29
CA GLY A 277 -2.32 -15.30 33.98
C GLY A 277 -3.38 -14.63 33.10
N TYR A 278 -3.29 -14.68 31.77
CA TYR A 278 -4.22 -14.00 30.86
C TYR A 278 -5.53 -14.77 30.67
N SER A 279 -6.40 -14.80 31.68
CA SER A 279 -7.75 -15.42 31.55
C SER A 279 -8.92 -14.43 31.60
N LYS A 280 -8.69 -13.11 31.69
CA LYS A 280 -9.75 -12.09 31.53
C LYS A 280 -9.17 -10.68 31.41
N ILE A 281 -9.20 -10.11 30.21
CA ILE A 281 -9.07 -8.65 30.04
C ILE A 281 -10.48 -8.06 30.12
N SER A 282 -10.62 -6.99 30.90
CA SER A 282 -11.91 -6.40 31.29
C SER A 282 -12.64 -5.75 30.13
N LYS A 283 -13.97 -5.88 30.19
CA LYS A 283 -15.00 -5.09 29.51
C LYS A 283 -14.65 -3.60 29.55
N ASP A 284 -14.57 -2.93 28.41
CA ASP A 284 -14.67 -1.47 28.38
C ASP A 284 -16.11 -1.04 28.06
N ASP A 285 -16.37 0.27 28.10
CA ASP A 285 -17.70 0.84 27.85
C ASP A 285 -18.20 0.62 26.40
N SER A 286 -17.36 0.11 25.49
CA SER A 286 -17.70 -0.21 24.10
C SER A 286 -18.09 -1.67 23.87
N GLY A 287 -17.86 -2.55 24.85
CA GLY A 287 -18.27 -3.95 24.78
C GLY A 287 -17.42 -4.86 23.89
N ILE A 288 -16.22 -4.42 23.47
CA ILE A 288 -15.21 -5.24 22.77
C ILE A 288 -14.29 -5.90 23.81
N TYR A 289 -13.88 -7.15 23.60
CA TYR A 289 -12.96 -7.89 24.50
C TYR A 289 -11.89 -8.60 23.70
N GLY A 290 -10.63 -8.37 24.04
CA GLY A 290 -9.50 -9.20 23.59
C GLY A 290 -9.09 -10.16 24.70
N HIS A 291 -8.88 -11.45 24.44
CA HIS A 291 -8.16 -12.32 25.37
C HIS A 291 -7.35 -13.39 24.65
N VAL A 292 -6.33 -13.92 25.32
CA VAL A 292 -5.58 -15.07 24.83
C VAL A 292 -6.32 -16.34 25.28
N THR A 293 -6.67 -17.20 24.34
CA THR A 293 -7.28 -18.50 24.62
C THR A 293 -6.23 -19.47 25.16
N PRO A 294 -6.63 -20.58 25.80
CA PRO A 294 -5.70 -21.63 26.23
C PRO A 294 -4.86 -22.24 25.10
N TYR A 295 -5.23 -22.01 23.84
CA TYR A 295 -4.54 -22.50 22.65
C TYR A 295 -3.60 -21.46 22.03
N LEU A 296 -3.26 -20.40 22.78
CA LEU A 296 -2.40 -19.30 22.29
C LEU A 296 -2.98 -18.59 21.05
N LYS A 297 -4.30 -18.42 21.01
CA LYS A 297 -4.99 -17.58 20.02
C LYS A 297 -5.50 -16.31 20.67
N ALA A 298 -5.57 -15.21 19.94
CA ALA A 298 -6.27 -14.02 20.38
C ALA A 298 -7.73 -14.08 19.95
N HIS A 299 -8.65 -13.99 20.90
CA HIS A 299 -10.08 -13.85 20.65
C HIS A 299 -10.48 -12.38 20.80
N ILE A 300 -11.03 -11.78 19.75
CA ILE A 300 -11.53 -10.39 19.75
C ILE A 300 -13.04 -10.39 19.51
N ASP A 301 -13.80 -10.09 20.56
CA ASP A 301 -15.27 -10.05 20.57
C ASP A 301 -15.82 -8.62 20.38
N GLY A 302 -17.10 -8.49 20.04
CA GLY A 302 -17.79 -7.21 19.86
C GLY A 302 -17.71 -6.65 18.44
N ILE A 303 -17.48 -7.50 17.43
CA ILE A 303 -17.47 -7.10 16.02
C ILE A 303 -18.89 -7.23 15.46
N ASN A 304 -19.47 -6.15 14.97
CA ASN A 304 -20.82 -6.18 14.38
C ASN A 304 -20.75 -6.68 12.93
N ILE A 305 -21.73 -7.46 12.51
CA ILE A 305 -21.85 -7.91 11.12
C ILE A 305 -23.04 -7.19 10.47
N ASN A 306 -22.72 -6.32 9.51
CA ASN A 306 -23.70 -5.64 8.68
C ASN A 306 -23.86 -6.40 7.35
N GLU A 307 -25.11 -6.71 6.99
CA GLU A 307 -25.45 -7.39 5.73
C GLU A 307 -26.03 -6.39 4.73
N THR A 308 -25.48 -6.35 3.52
CA THR A 308 -26.04 -5.57 2.40
C THR A 308 -26.21 -6.47 1.18
N MET A 309 -27.39 -6.45 0.56
CA MET A 309 -27.65 -7.21 -0.66
C MET A 309 -27.10 -6.46 -1.89
N LEU A 310 -26.31 -7.15 -2.71
CA LEU A 310 -25.70 -6.66 -3.95
C LEU A 310 -26.09 -7.58 -5.11
N ASN A 311 -27.23 -7.34 -5.78
CA ASN A 311 -27.72 -8.23 -6.84
C ASN A 311 -27.80 -9.71 -6.39
N SER A 312 -26.98 -10.60 -6.98
CA SER A 312 -26.85 -12.03 -6.63
C SER A 312 -25.90 -12.32 -5.45
N TYR A 313 -25.35 -11.27 -4.87
CA TYR A 313 -24.34 -11.31 -3.81
C TYR A 313 -24.87 -10.71 -2.50
N THR A 314 -24.24 -11.10 -1.41
CA THR A 314 -24.38 -10.49 -0.10
C THR A 314 -23.01 -9.98 0.33
N LYS A 315 -22.94 -8.69 0.64
CA LYS A 315 -21.81 -8.07 1.31
C LYS A 315 -21.98 -8.26 2.81
N LEU A 316 -21.02 -8.93 3.43
CA LEU A 316 -20.87 -9.05 4.87
C LEU A 316 -19.77 -8.09 5.30
N GLU A 317 -20.14 -7.09 6.09
CA GLU A 317 -19.25 -6.04 6.57
C GLU A 317 -19.06 -6.19 8.08
N PHE A 318 -17.85 -6.55 8.47
CA PHE A 318 -17.44 -6.70 9.86
C PHE A 318 -16.96 -5.34 10.37
N GLU A 319 -17.86 -4.63 11.04
CA GLU A 319 -17.63 -3.26 11.50
C GLU A 319 -16.75 -3.24 12.74
N ILE A 320 -15.63 -2.55 12.61
CA ILE A 320 -14.61 -2.44 13.64
C ILE A 320 -14.77 -1.07 14.31
N ASN A 321 -15.54 -1.04 15.40
CA ASN A 321 -15.97 0.19 16.07
C ASN A 321 -14.85 0.97 16.81
N ARG A 322 -13.56 0.69 16.59
CA ARG A 322 -12.46 1.37 17.31
C ARG A 322 -11.21 1.61 16.45
N TRP A 323 -10.65 2.80 16.56
CA TRP A 323 -9.43 3.24 15.86
C TRP A 323 -8.21 2.33 16.09
N ASN A 324 -8.08 1.73 17.28
CA ASN A 324 -6.98 0.83 17.61
C ASN A 324 -7.04 -0.50 16.87
N MET A 325 -8.24 -1.02 16.56
CA MET A 325 -8.36 -2.26 15.80
C MET A 325 -8.06 -2.03 14.33
N THR A 326 -8.21 -0.80 13.81
CA THR A 326 -7.86 -0.54 12.42
C THR A 326 -6.39 -0.87 12.16
N ARG A 327 -5.47 -0.39 13.01
CA ARG A 327 -4.04 -0.74 12.88
C ARG A 327 -3.78 -2.24 12.99
N LEU A 328 -4.55 -2.94 13.84
CA LEU A 328 -4.44 -4.39 13.95
C LEU A 328 -4.83 -5.05 12.63
N VAL A 329 -6.00 -4.70 12.09
CA VAL A 329 -6.53 -5.30 10.87
C VAL A 329 -5.70 -4.92 9.63
N GLU A 330 -5.10 -3.73 9.62
CA GLU A 330 -4.21 -3.27 8.54
C GLU A 330 -2.86 -4.00 8.51
N ASN A 331 -2.32 -4.39 9.68
CA ASN A 331 -0.93 -4.85 9.80
C ASN A 331 -0.77 -6.30 10.29
N SER A 332 -1.82 -6.94 10.81
CA SER A 332 -1.73 -8.30 11.34
C SER A 332 -1.84 -9.34 10.23
N LEU A 333 -0.77 -10.12 10.06
CA LEU A 333 -0.75 -11.28 9.18
C LEU A 333 -1.76 -12.33 9.65
N SER A 334 -1.98 -12.47 10.97
CA SER A 334 -2.98 -13.38 11.52
C SER A 334 -4.40 -12.98 11.15
N VAL A 335 -4.73 -11.68 11.16
CA VAL A 335 -6.04 -11.19 10.72
C VAL A 335 -6.21 -11.40 9.21
N HIS A 336 -5.17 -11.13 8.41
CA HIS A 336 -5.19 -11.38 6.97
C HIS A 336 -5.41 -12.88 6.67
N SER A 337 -4.68 -13.77 7.36
CA SER A 337 -4.82 -15.22 7.20
C SER A 337 -6.22 -15.68 7.57
N TRP A 338 -6.77 -15.18 8.68
CA TRP A 338 -8.14 -15.51 9.09
C TRP A 338 -9.17 -15.12 8.02
N LEU A 339 -9.06 -13.93 7.42
CA LEU A 339 -9.96 -13.52 6.34
C LEU A 339 -9.82 -14.45 5.13
N ILE A 340 -8.59 -14.75 4.72
CA ILE A 340 -8.33 -15.65 3.59
C ILE A 340 -8.94 -17.04 3.85
N ASP A 341 -8.78 -17.59 5.05
CA ASP A 341 -9.30 -18.92 5.40
C ASP A 341 -10.83 -18.91 5.50
N CYS A 342 -11.41 -17.85 6.08
CA CYS A 342 -12.85 -17.62 6.05
C CYS A 342 -13.38 -17.61 4.61
N CYS A 343 -12.71 -16.89 3.71
CA CYS A 343 -13.08 -16.82 2.31
C CYS A 343 -12.99 -18.17 1.59
N LYS A 344 -11.92 -18.94 1.84
CA LYS A 344 -11.74 -20.30 1.29
C LYS A 344 -12.81 -21.27 1.74
N CYS A 345 -13.03 -21.36 3.06
CA CYS A 345 -13.99 -22.29 3.65
C CYS A 345 -15.43 -21.93 3.29
N SER A 346 -15.70 -20.64 3.08
CA SER A 346 -17.06 -20.15 2.84
C SER A 346 -17.40 -19.94 1.37
N GLU A 347 -16.47 -20.20 0.45
CA GLU A 347 -16.62 -19.95 -0.99
C GLU A 347 -17.05 -18.49 -1.27
N VAL A 348 -16.36 -17.56 -0.60
CA VAL A 348 -16.46 -16.12 -0.84
C VAL A 348 -15.82 -15.80 -2.19
N ASP A 349 -16.42 -14.91 -2.97
CA ASP A 349 -15.87 -14.54 -4.28
C ASP A 349 -14.85 -13.41 -4.16
N LEU A 350 -15.05 -12.46 -3.22
CA LEU A 350 -14.12 -11.37 -2.93
C LEU A 350 -14.00 -11.10 -1.43
N GLY A 351 -12.78 -11.02 -0.90
CA GLY A 351 -12.47 -10.62 0.47
C GLY A 351 -11.49 -9.46 0.49
N TYR A 352 -11.81 -8.39 1.23
CA TYR A 352 -10.94 -7.23 1.36
C TYR A 352 -11.05 -6.55 2.73
N ILE A 353 -10.10 -5.67 3.02
CA ILE A 353 -10.05 -4.86 4.24
C ILE A 353 -10.09 -3.38 3.85
N GLY A 354 -11.04 -2.62 4.39
CA GLY A 354 -11.08 -1.16 4.33
C GLY A 354 -10.20 -0.53 5.41
N VAL A 355 -9.29 0.36 5.00
CA VAL A 355 -8.24 1.01 5.81
C VAL A 355 -8.65 2.46 6.09
N SER A 356 -8.10 3.04 7.17
CA SER A 356 -8.48 4.36 7.68
C SER A 356 -8.20 5.61 6.83
N SER A 357 -7.82 5.45 5.56
CA SER A 357 -7.30 6.48 4.65
C SER A 357 -7.93 6.45 3.26
N GLY A 358 -9.03 5.70 3.07
CA GLY A 358 -9.60 5.43 1.74
C GLY A 358 -8.82 4.37 0.96
N GLU A 359 -7.86 3.71 1.60
CA GLU A 359 -7.16 2.55 1.07
C GLU A 359 -7.97 1.27 1.36
N ASN A 360 -7.88 0.31 0.46
CA ASN A 360 -8.55 -0.97 0.58
C ASN A 360 -7.59 -2.07 0.14
N ARG A 361 -7.41 -3.10 0.96
CA ARG A 361 -6.54 -4.23 0.64
C ARG A 361 -7.37 -5.44 0.26
N ILE A 362 -7.39 -5.81 -1.01
CA ILE A 362 -8.02 -7.03 -1.49
C ILE A 362 -7.10 -8.21 -1.19
N LEU A 363 -7.60 -9.14 -0.39
CA LEU A 363 -6.85 -10.30 0.11
C LEU A 363 -7.27 -11.62 -0.51
N TYR A 364 -8.43 -11.65 -1.17
CA TYR A 364 -8.95 -12.88 -1.74
C TYR A 364 -9.85 -12.61 -2.93
N TYR A 365 -9.66 -13.32 -4.04
CA TYR A 365 -10.60 -13.31 -5.15
C TYR A 365 -10.62 -14.66 -5.88
N ASN A 366 -11.81 -15.16 -6.22
CA ASN A 366 -12.02 -16.37 -7.02
C ASN A 366 -11.07 -17.53 -6.66
N LYS A 367 -11.07 -17.91 -5.37
CA LYS A 367 -10.25 -19.01 -4.82
C LYS A 367 -8.75 -18.76 -4.71
N LYS A 368 -8.27 -17.56 -5.03
CA LYS A 368 -6.86 -17.17 -4.91
C LYS A 368 -6.69 -16.16 -3.77
N ALA A 369 -5.67 -16.38 -2.95
CA ALA A 369 -5.20 -15.35 -2.02
C ALA A 369 -4.44 -14.29 -2.81
N LEU A 370 -4.65 -13.03 -2.45
CA LEU A 370 -4.06 -11.85 -3.09
C LEU A 370 -3.51 -10.92 -2.00
N ASN A 371 -2.78 -9.89 -2.42
CA ASN A 371 -2.40 -8.78 -1.55
C ASN A 371 -2.41 -7.47 -2.35
N LEU A 372 -3.58 -7.09 -2.85
CA LEU A 372 -3.72 -5.93 -3.72
C LEU A 372 -4.18 -4.71 -2.92
N LEU A 373 -3.30 -3.72 -2.71
CA LEU A 373 -3.63 -2.47 -2.02
C LEU A 373 -4.15 -1.40 -2.98
N VAL A 374 -5.46 -1.19 -3.02
CA VAL A 374 -6.13 -0.14 -3.79
C VAL A 374 -6.22 1.14 -2.95
N SER A 375 -5.40 2.14 -3.25
CA SER A 375 -5.42 3.46 -2.59
C SER A 375 -6.07 4.55 -3.45
N GLY A 376 -6.48 5.65 -2.82
CA GLY A 376 -6.92 6.89 -3.48
C GLY A 376 -8.44 7.06 -3.62
N GLU A 377 -9.02 7.99 -2.87
CA GLU A 377 -10.44 8.35 -2.92
C GLU A 377 -10.88 8.77 -4.34
N GLU A 378 -9.98 9.45 -5.09
CA GLU A 378 -10.25 9.83 -6.48
C GLU A 378 -10.26 8.64 -7.43
N ALA A 379 -9.41 7.62 -7.22
CA ALA A 379 -9.38 6.42 -8.06
C ALA A 379 -10.71 5.65 -7.99
N LEU A 380 -11.37 5.70 -6.84
CA LEU A 380 -12.68 5.10 -6.60
C LEU A 380 -13.84 5.97 -7.15
N LYS A 381 -13.65 7.29 -7.26
CA LYS A 381 -14.57 8.26 -7.90
C LYS A 381 -14.52 8.20 -9.43
N ILE A 382 -13.49 7.62 -10.03
CA ILE A 382 -13.43 7.39 -11.48
C ILE A 382 -14.65 6.53 -11.90
N GLN A 383 -15.36 6.93 -12.96
CA GLN A 383 -16.48 6.14 -13.48
C GLN A 383 -16.03 4.71 -13.81
N LEU A 384 -16.90 3.70 -13.63
CA LEU A 384 -16.49 2.29 -13.74
C LEU A 384 -15.84 2.03 -15.12
N ASN A 385 -16.43 2.57 -16.18
CA ASN A 385 -15.88 2.42 -17.53
C ASN A 385 -14.48 3.04 -17.68
N ASP A 386 -14.21 4.18 -17.04
CA ASP A 386 -12.90 4.84 -17.07
C ASP A 386 -11.86 4.04 -16.28
N PHE A 387 -12.22 3.55 -15.08
CA PHE A 387 -11.34 2.74 -14.24
C PHE A 387 -10.97 1.43 -14.95
N MET A 388 -11.97 0.79 -15.55
CA MET A 388 -11.74 -0.43 -16.32
C MET A 388 -10.87 -0.14 -17.53
N SER A 389 -11.15 0.92 -18.29
CA SER A 389 -10.30 1.32 -19.42
C SER A 389 -8.85 1.61 -19.01
N MET A 390 -8.64 2.19 -17.82
CA MET A 390 -7.31 2.40 -17.23
C MET A 390 -6.57 1.11 -17.00
N ILE A 391 -7.19 0.16 -16.29
CA ILE A 391 -6.63 -1.15 -16.01
C ILE A 391 -6.31 -1.91 -17.29
N ILE A 392 -7.21 -1.86 -18.28
CA ILE A 392 -7.03 -2.52 -19.57
C ILE A 392 -5.82 -1.94 -20.30
N THR A 393 -5.68 -0.62 -20.29
CA THR A 393 -4.56 0.08 -20.89
C THR A 393 -3.25 -0.25 -20.17
N PHE A 394 -3.27 -0.29 -18.84
CA PHE A 394 -2.13 -0.66 -18.00
C PHE A 394 -1.69 -2.10 -18.25
N LYS A 395 -2.61 -3.08 -18.26
CA LYS A 395 -2.26 -4.47 -18.51
C LYS A 395 -1.66 -4.68 -19.90
N ARG A 396 -2.19 -3.99 -20.92
CA ARG A 396 -1.60 -3.99 -22.27
C ARG A 396 -0.21 -3.37 -22.31
N ALA A 397 0.04 -2.32 -21.52
CA ALA A 397 1.37 -1.73 -21.40
C ALA A 397 2.34 -2.73 -20.77
N LEU A 398 1.96 -3.38 -19.66
CA LEU A 398 2.76 -4.44 -19.05
C LEU A 398 3.03 -5.61 -20.01
N ASP A 399 1.99 -6.16 -20.66
CA ASP A 399 2.15 -7.28 -21.59
C ASP A 399 3.05 -6.90 -22.78
N SER A 400 3.03 -5.63 -23.19
CA SER A 400 3.96 -5.14 -24.21
C SER A 400 5.40 -5.15 -23.73
N ASP A 401 5.69 -5.04 -22.44
CA ASP A 401 7.05 -5.13 -21.90
C ASP A 401 7.54 -6.59 -21.78
N TYR A 402 6.64 -7.54 -21.46
CA TYR A 402 6.99 -8.94 -21.20
C TYR A 402 7.39 -9.80 -22.41
N GLU A 403 7.33 -9.30 -23.66
CA GLU A 403 7.84 -10.01 -24.85
C GLU A 403 9.38 -10.12 -24.94
N PHE A 404 10.12 -9.95 -23.84
CA PHE A 404 11.56 -10.11 -23.79
C PHE A 404 12.00 -10.90 -22.56
N TYR A 405 12.16 -12.22 -22.73
CA TYR A 405 13.28 -13.03 -22.21
C TYR A 405 13.47 -14.27 -23.09
#